data_AF-A0A967BJ90-F1
#
_entry.id   AF-A0A967BJ90-F1
#
_cell.length_a   1.000
_cell.length_b   1.000
_cell.length_c   1.000
_cell.angle_alpha   90.00
_cell.angle_beta   90.00
_cell.angle_gamma   90.00
#
_symmetry.space_group_name_H-M   'P 1'
#
loop_
_entity.id
_entity.type
_entity.pdbx_description
1 polymer ?
#
loop_
_entity_poly.entity_id
_entity_poly.type
_entity_poly.pdbx_seq_one_letter_code
_entity_poly.pdbx_strand_id
1 'polypeptide(L)' 'ENAGLHTVKFDASNLASGTYFFRIIAGGEYQKTMKMILLR' A
#
# COMPACT_ATOMS: atom_id res chain seq x y z
N GLU A 1 -19.25 2.97 -2.69
CA GLU A 1 -17.90 3.54 -2.53
C GLU A 1 -18.01 5.04 -2.68
N ASN A 2 -17.52 5.81 -1.71
CA ASN A 2 -17.65 7.26 -1.72
C ASN A 2 -16.33 7.91 -2.12
N ALA A 3 -16.39 8.90 -2.99
CA ALA A 3 -15.25 9.76 -3.29
C ALA A 3 -14.79 10.46 -2.01
N GLY A 4 -13.48 10.48 -1.76
CA GLY A 4 -12.92 11.04 -0.55
C GLY A 4 -11.52 10.55 -0.26
N LEU A 5 -10.95 11.04 0.84
CA LEU A 5 -9.67 10.56 1.35
C LEU A 5 -9.89 9.26 2.13
N HIS A 6 -9.13 8.23 1.76
CA HIS A 6 -9.14 6.93 2.41
C HIS A 6 -7.76 6.67 3.02
N THR A 7 -7.73 6.26 4.29
CA THR A 7 -6.48 5.95 5.00
C THR A 7 -6.55 4.52 5.51
N VAL A 8 -5.48 3.76 5.26
CA VAL A 8 -5.34 2.37 5.72
C VAL A 8 -4.09 2.28 6.58
N LYS A 9 -4.21 1.68 7.77
CA LYS A 9 -3.07 1.42 8.64
C LYS A 9 -2.35 0.15 8.15
N PHE A 10 -1.05 0.27 7.91
CA PHE A 10 -0.18 -0.85 7.58
C PHE A 10 0.77 -1.13 8.75
N ASP A 11 0.62 -2.30 9.38
CA ASP A 11 1.51 -2.75 10.45
C ASP A 11 2.65 -3.62 9.87
N ALA A 12 3.85 -3.07 9.88
CA ALA A 12 5.05 -3.71 9.32
C ALA A 12 5.93 -4.38 10.39
N SER A 13 5.49 -4.49 11.65
CA SER A 13 6.30 -4.95 12.78
C SER A 13 6.97 -6.31 12.57
N ASN A 14 6.27 -7.23 11.88
CA ASN A 14 6.75 -8.59 11.61
C ASN A 14 7.43 -8.76 10.25
N LEU A 15 7.66 -7.67 9.50
CA LEU A 15 8.35 -7.70 8.22
C LEU A 15 9.84 -7.36 8.41
N ALA A 16 10.68 -7.99 7.59
CA ALA A 16 12.11 -7.70 7.55
C ALA A 16 12.36 -6.35 6.84
N SER A 17 13.48 -5.70 7.14
CA SER A 17 13.89 -4.53 6.35
C SER A 17 14.06 -4.94 4.89
N GLY A 18 13.58 -4.13 3.96
CA GLY A 18 13.61 -4.49 2.55
C GLY A 18 12.75 -3.60 1.66
N THR A 19 12.72 -3.92 0.37
CA THR A 19 11.86 -3.26 -0.61
C THR A 19 10.58 -4.06 -0.81
N TYR A 20 9.44 -3.40 -0.64
CA TYR A 20 8.12 -4.00 -0.79
C TYR A 20 7.36 -3.31 -1.92
N PHE A 21 6.82 -4.10 -2.84
CA PHE A 21 5.91 -3.61 -3.87
C PHE A 21 4.47 -3.88 -3.44
N PHE A 22 3.60 -2.88 -3.62
CA PHE A 22 2.18 -3.01 -3.34
C PHE A 22 1.35 -2.38 -4.47
N ARG A 23 0.08 -2.78 -4.55
CA ARG A 23 -0.86 -2.28 -5.56
C ARG A 23 -2.03 -1.59 -4.88
N ILE A 24 -2.38 -0.41 -5.38
CA ILE A 24 -3.66 0.23 -5.08
C ILE A 24 -4.61 -0.18 -6.19
N ILE A 25 -5.72 -0.83 -5.81
CA ILE A 25 -6.79 -1.25 -6.71
C ILE A 25 -8.05 -0.50 -6.30
N ALA A 26 -8.68 0.22 -7.24
CA ALA A 26 -9.92 0.95 -6.99
C ALA A 26 -10.92 0.72 -8.13
N GLY A 27 -12.17 0.38 -7.80
CA GLY A 27 -13.25 0.23 -8.78
C GLY A 27 -13.01 -0.80 -9.90
N GLY A 28 -12.07 -1.74 -9.73
CA GLY A 28 -11.73 -2.78 -10.72
C GLY A 28 -10.91 -2.32 -11.93
N GLU A 29 -11.00 -1.05 -12.33
CA GLU A 29 -10.31 -0.51 -13.51
C GLU A 29 -9.01 0.23 -13.17
N TYR A 30 -8.94 0.89 -12.00
CA TYR A 30 -7.74 1.61 -11.59
C TYR A 30 -6.78 0.68 -10.87
N GLN A 31 -5.55 0.59 -11.38
CA GLN A 31 -4.44 -0.10 -10.73
C GLN A 31 -3.18 0.77 -10.73
N LYS A 32 -2.54 0.88 -9.57
CA LYS A 32 -1.26 1.58 -9.43
C LYS A 32 -0.30 0.77 -8.57
N THR A 33 0.84 0.40 -9.16
CA THR A 33 1.94 -0.26 -8.44
C THR A 33 2.85 0.78 -7.81
N MET A 34 3.21 0.55 -6.55
CA MET A 34 4.05 1.42 -5.74
C MET A 34 5.15 0.60 -5.07
N LYS A 35 6.26 1.28 -4.75
CA LYS A 35 7.40 0.69 -4.03
C LYS A 35 7.57 1.41 -2.70
N MET A 36 7.79 0.65 -1.64
CA MET A 36 8.11 1.11 -0.30
C MET A 36 9.43 0.51 0.15
N ILE A 37 10.27 1.31 0.80
CA ILE A 37 11.47 0.81 1.48
C ILE A 37 11.14 0.77 2.97
N LEU A 38 11.16 -0.44 3.54
CA LEU A 38 11.01 -0.66 4.97
C LEU A 38 12.40 -0.71 5.60
N LEU A 39 12.65 0.22 6.51
CA LEU A 39 13.85 0.27 7.33
C LEU A 39 13.43 0.07 8.79
N ARG A 40 14.24 -0.67 9.54
CA ARG A 40 14.13 -0.79 11.00
C ARG A 40 15.11 0.17 11.66
#